data_AF-A0A5C1I1P2-F1
#
_entry.id   AF-A0A5C1I1P2-F1
#
_cell.length_a   1.000
_cell.length_b   1.000
_cell.length_c   1.000
_cell.angle_alpha   90.00
_cell.angle_beta   90.00
_cell.angle_gamma   90.00
#
_symmetry.space_group_name_H-M   'P 1'
#
loop_
_entity.id
_entity.type
_entity.pdbx_description
1 polymer ?
#
loop_
_entity_poly.entity_id
_entity_poly.type
_entity_poly.pdbx_seq_one_letter_code
_entity_poly.pdbx_strand_id
1 'polypeptide(L)'
;MNLFEDEKIITTTDDNIIILTTHRIRSTNSLGWGHRETTSIMLDMVSSIKTTYNSYPVLLVIAAIIAIAGFILSNQNNSSYGVSFAIVLAIILVSIYFVTRKHVCVIASSGGSRIVFATSNMSHDSLISFIDRVEESKHKISLKQDSFLR
;
A
#
# COMPACT_ATOMS: atom_id res chain seq x y z
N MET A 1 -20.40 -6.71 -8.45
CA MET A 1 -19.44 -6.66 -9.57
C MET A 1 -20.05 -7.45 -10.69
N ASN A 2 -20.10 -6.89 -11.91
CA ASN A 2 -20.61 -7.62 -13.07
C ASN A 2 -19.42 -8.28 -13.76
N LEU A 3 -19.44 -9.61 -13.79
CA LEU A 3 -18.44 -10.46 -14.47
C LEU A 3 -18.84 -10.64 -15.93
N PHE A 4 -17.86 -10.83 -16.81
CA PHE A 4 -18.15 -11.36 -18.15
C PHE A 4 -18.64 -12.81 -18.08
N GLU A 5 -19.27 -13.31 -19.14
CA GLU A 5 -19.85 -14.67 -19.18
C GLU A 5 -18.82 -15.76 -18.85
N ASP A 6 -17.57 -15.60 -19.32
CA ASP A 6 -16.46 -16.52 -19.07
C ASP A 6 -15.50 -16.06 -17.95
N GLU A 7 -15.81 -14.98 -17.23
CA GLU A 7 -14.94 -14.42 -16.21
C GLU A 7 -15.18 -15.07 -14.85
N LYS A 8 -14.19 -15.84 -14.38
CA LYS A 8 -14.19 -16.43 -13.03
C LYS A 8 -13.31 -15.65 -12.06
N ILE A 9 -13.76 -15.53 -10.80
CA ILE A 9 -12.96 -14.99 -9.69
C ILE A 9 -11.95 -16.06 -9.28
N ILE A 10 -10.67 -15.69 -9.20
CA ILE A 10 -9.58 -16.59 -8.78
C ILE A 10 -9.30 -16.40 -7.29
N THR A 11 -9.23 -15.15 -6.85
CA THR A 11 -9.00 -14.82 -5.45
C THR A 11 -9.45 -13.40 -5.16
N THR A 12 -9.76 -13.17 -3.89
CA THR A 12 -10.10 -11.87 -3.31
C THR A 12 -9.22 -11.65 -2.09
N THR A 13 -8.83 -10.41 -1.85
CA THR A 13 -8.16 -10.05 -0.59
C THR A 13 -9.16 -10.07 0.57
N ASP A 14 -8.69 -10.22 1.81
CA ASP A 14 -9.52 -10.38 3.00
C ASP A 14 -10.60 -9.30 3.17
N ASP A 15 -10.32 -8.06 2.74
CA ASP A 15 -11.25 -6.93 2.82
C ASP A 15 -12.05 -6.69 1.52
N ASN A 16 -12.00 -7.62 0.55
CA ASN A 16 -12.57 -7.48 -0.81
C ASN A 16 -12.13 -6.20 -1.56
N ILE A 17 -11.02 -5.58 -1.14
CA ILE A 17 -10.48 -4.36 -1.74
C ILE A 17 -9.92 -4.64 -3.14
N ILE A 18 -9.37 -5.85 -3.33
CA ILE A 18 -8.88 -6.32 -4.62
C ILE A 18 -9.47 -7.68 -4.96
N ILE A 19 -9.87 -7.78 -6.21
CA ILE A 19 -10.45 -8.97 -6.81
C ILE A 19 -9.59 -9.29 -8.03
N LEU A 20 -8.95 -10.46 -8.00
CA LEU A 20 -8.31 -11.06 -9.16
C LEU A 20 -9.30 -11.99 -9.85
N THR A 21 -9.53 -11.74 -11.13
CA THR A 21 -10.27 -12.64 -11.99
C THR A 21 -9.35 -13.24 -13.04
N THR A 22 -9.89 -14.18 -13.78
CA THR A 22 -9.27 -14.76 -14.98
C THR A 22 -8.90 -13.75 -16.07
N HIS A 23 -9.45 -12.54 -16.04
CA HIS A 23 -9.26 -11.54 -17.11
C HIS A 23 -8.58 -10.26 -16.61
N ARG A 24 -8.84 -9.85 -15.37
CA ARG A 24 -8.43 -8.55 -14.86
C ARG A 24 -8.23 -8.54 -13.36
N ILE A 25 -7.51 -7.53 -12.91
CA ILE A 25 -7.39 -7.16 -11.51
C ILE A 25 -8.22 -5.91 -11.32
N ARG A 26 -9.17 -5.96 -10.39
CA ARG A 26 -9.99 -4.81 -10.03
C ARG A 26 -9.74 -4.44 -8.59
N SER A 27 -9.52 -3.15 -8.35
CA SER A 27 -9.47 -2.58 -7.03
C SER A 27 -10.61 -1.60 -6.83
N THR A 28 -11.28 -1.72 -5.68
CA THR A 28 -12.24 -0.74 -5.19
C THR A 28 -11.70 -0.15 -3.90
N ASN A 29 -10.53 0.46 -3.98
CA ASN A 29 -9.87 1.01 -2.81
C ASN A 29 -10.33 2.45 -2.54
N SER A 30 -10.46 2.80 -1.27
CA SER A 30 -10.52 4.19 -0.86
C SER A 30 -9.08 4.66 -0.59
N LEU A 31 -8.55 5.51 -1.46
CA LEU A 31 -7.21 6.10 -1.29
C LEU A 31 -7.14 7.11 -0.12
N GLY A 32 -8.22 7.28 0.65
CA GLY A 32 -8.29 8.12 1.83
C GLY A 32 -9.72 8.39 2.26
N TRP A 33 -9.89 9.28 3.25
CA TRP A 33 -11.21 9.74 3.66
C TRP A 33 -11.89 10.48 2.50
N GLY A 34 -13.08 10.02 2.10
CA GLY A 34 -13.93 10.68 1.09
C GLY A 34 -13.60 10.39 -0.38
N HIS A 35 -12.55 9.63 -0.69
CA HIS A 35 -12.17 9.30 -2.07
C HIS A 35 -12.35 7.80 -2.33
N ARG A 36 -13.28 7.46 -3.21
CA ARG A 36 -13.48 6.08 -3.70
C ARG A 36 -13.05 6.02 -5.15
N GLU A 37 -11.92 5.37 -5.41
CA GLU A 37 -11.45 5.12 -6.77
C GLU A 37 -11.72 3.65 -7.12
N THR A 38 -12.11 3.38 -8.36
CA THR A 38 -12.23 2.02 -8.85
C THR A 38 -11.39 1.88 -10.09
N THR A 39 -10.33 1.11 -9.98
CA THR A 39 -9.36 0.91 -11.04
C THR A 39 -9.39 -0.54 -11.46
N SER A 40 -9.46 -0.77 -12.76
CA SER A 40 -9.49 -2.10 -13.35
C SER A 40 -8.40 -2.20 -14.39
N ILE A 41 -7.48 -3.16 -14.22
CA ILE A 41 -6.37 -3.40 -15.14
C ILE A 41 -6.54 -4.81 -15.70
N MET A 42 -6.63 -4.94 -17.03
CA MET A 42 -6.62 -6.25 -17.69
C MET A 42 -5.27 -6.94 -17.49
N LEU A 43 -5.28 -8.26 -17.33
CA LEU A 43 -4.08 -9.03 -16.97
C LEU A 43 -2.98 -8.99 -18.03
N ASP A 44 -3.35 -8.92 -19.30
CA ASP A 44 -2.44 -8.73 -20.44
C ASP A 44 -1.67 -7.40 -20.36
N MET A 45 -2.29 -6.37 -19.79
CA MET A 45 -1.72 -5.03 -19.62
C MET A 45 -0.90 -4.87 -18.34
N VAL A 46 -0.91 -5.83 -17.41
CA VAL A 46 -0.10 -5.76 -16.18
C VAL A 46 1.38 -5.81 -16.57
N SER A 47 2.13 -4.74 -16.34
CA SER A 47 3.54 -4.63 -16.70
C SER A 47 4.48 -4.99 -15.56
N SER A 48 4.11 -4.65 -14.32
CA SER A 48 4.94 -4.89 -13.15
C SER A 48 4.09 -4.94 -11.88
N ILE A 49 4.59 -5.68 -10.90
CA ILE A 49 4.04 -5.78 -9.55
C ILE A 49 5.18 -5.44 -8.59
N LYS A 50 4.95 -4.49 -7.69
CA LYS A 50 5.95 -4.01 -6.74
C LYS A 50 5.35 -3.90 -5.36
N THR A 51 6.07 -4.44 -4.39
CA THR A 51 5.77 -4.28 -2.97
C THR A 51 6.71 -3.23 -2.37
N THR A 52 6.18 -2.24 -1.66
CA THR A 52 6.97 -1.17 -1.05
C THR A 52 6.42 -0.75 0.31
N TYR A 53 7.27 -0.20 1.16
CA TYR A 53 6.83 0.50 2.37
C TYR A 53 6.66 1.98 2.04
N ASN A 54 5.51 2.54 2.38
CA ASN A 54 5.33 3.99 2.43
C ASN A 54 5.54 4.45 3.87
N SER A 55 6.57 5.27 4.08
CA SER A 55 6.96 5.80 5.40
C SER A 55 7.29 7.28 5.28
N TYR A 56 6.94 8.06 6.30
CA TYR A 56 7.24 9.49 6.37
C TYR A 56 8.34 9.76 7.42
N PRO A 57 9.62 9.46 7.12
CA PRO A 57 10.71 9.60 8.09
C PRO A 57 10.92 11.04 8.57
N VAL A 58 10.41 12.03 7.83
CA VAL A 58 10.44 13.45 8.21
C VAL A 58 9.79 13.69 9.59
N LEU A 59 8.76 12.91 9.97
CA LEU A 59 8.16 13.00 11.30
C LEU A 59 9.15 12.70 12.43
N LEU A 60 10.07 11.75 12.22
CA LEU A 60 11.11 11.41 13.19
C LEU A 60 12.15 12.53 13.31
N VAL A 61 12.49 13.17 12.18
CA VAL A 61 13.40 14.32 12.16
C VAL A 61 12.79 15.48 12.95
N ILE A 62 11.51 15.79 12.74
CA ILE A 62 10.79 16.83 13.48
C ILE A 62 10.73 16.49 14.97
N ALA A 63 10.42 15.24 15.33
CA ALA A 63 10.39 14.79 16.72
C ALA A 63 11.76 14.97 17.41
N ALA A 64 12.86 14.63 16.71
CA ALA A 64 14.22 14.82 17.23
C ALA A 64 14.56 16.29 17.44
N ILE A 65 14.20 17.17 16.49
CA ILE A 65 14.44 18.63 16.62
C ILE A 65 13.68 19.19 17.82
N ILE A 66 12.41 18.81 18.01
CA ILE A 66 11.59 19.25 19.15
C ILE A 66 12.20 18.79 20.48
N ALA A 67 12.65 17.53 20.56
CA ALA A 67 13.27 17.00 21.77
C ALA A 67 14.56 17.77 22.13
N ILE A 68 15.42 18.05 21.14
CA ILE A 68 16.67 18.81 21.34
C ILE A 68 16.38 20.26 21.73
N ALA A 69 15.45 20.93 21.04
CA ALA A 69 15.07 22.31 21.33
C ALA A 69 14.48 22.44 22.74
N GLY A 70 13.62 21.51 23.14
CA GLY A 70 13.05 21.46 24.48
C GLY A 70 14.12 21.27 25.57
N PHE A 71 15.13 20.44 25.30
CA PHE A 71 16.25 20.24 26.22
C PHE A 71 17.08 21.53 26.40
N ILE A 72 17.45 22.21 25.30
CA ILE A 72 18.23 23.45 25.35
C ILE A 72 17.46 24.57 26.06
N LEU A 73 16.18 24.75 25.74
CA LEU A 73 15.35 25.82 26.31
C LEU A 73 15.08 25.62 27.81
N SER A 74 14.93 24.38 28.26
CA SER A 74 14.73 24.11 29.68
C SER A 74 16.00 24.40 30.50
N ASN A 75 17.18 24.07 29.95
CA ASN A 75 18.45 24.35 30.62
C ASN A 75 18.71 25.86 30.81
N GLN A 76 18.19 26.71 29.91
CA GLN A 76 18.31 28.17 30.05
C GLN A 76 17.35 28.77 31.08
N ASN A 77 16.12 28.24 31.16
CA ASN A 77 15.05 28.82 31.97
C ASN A 77 14.87 28.17 33.36
N ASN A 78 15.68 27.16 33.71
CA ASN A 78 15.52 26.32 34.92
C ASN A 78 14.09 25.76 35.13
N SER A 79 13.31 25.71 34.06
CA SER A 79 11.92 25.30 34.09
C SER A 79 11.82 23.82 33.73
N SER A 80 11.61 22.99 34.75
CA SER A 80 11.50 21.53 34.63
C SER A 80 10.31 21.08 33.74
N TYR A 81 9.31 21.96 33.58
CA TYR A 81 8.14 21.71 32.73
C TYR A 81 8.45 21.69 31.23
N GLY A 82 9.50 22.38 30.78
CA GLY A 82 9.85 22.47 29.35
C GLY A 82 10.34 21.14 28.76
N VAL A 83 11.19 20.41 29.50
CA VAL A 83 11.66 19.08 29.05
C VAL A 83 10.51 18.07 29.02
N SER A 84 9.71 18.05 30.09
CA SER A 84 8.61 17.09 30.22
C SER A 84 7.61 17.20 29.06
N PHE A 85 7.25 18.43 28.67
CA PHE A 85 6.36 18.67 27.54
C PHE A 85 6.98 18.23 26.20
N ALA A 86 8.25 18.58 25.95
CA ALA A 86 8.94 18.21 24.72
C ALA A 86 9.09 16.70 24.54
N ILE A 87 9.37 15.96 25.63
CA ILE A 87 9.47 14.49 25.60
C ILE A 87 8.11 13.87 25.27
N VAL A 88 7.04 14.31 25.93
CA VAL A 88 5.68 13.79 25.66
C VAL A 88 5.30 14.03 24.21
N LEU A 89 5.57 15.23 23.68
CA LEU A 89 5.29 15.56 22.29
C LEU A 89 6.11 14.72 21.30
N ALA A 90 7.38 14.46 21.61
CA ALA A 90 8.24 13.60 20.80
C ALA A 90 7.73 12.15 20.78
N ILE A 91 7.29 11.60 21.92
CA ILE A 91 6.70 10.25 22.01
C ILE A 91 5.42 10.16 21.16
N ILE A 92 4.57 11.18 21.21
CA ILE A 92 3.34 11.24 20.40
C ILE A 92 3.70 11.22 18.91
N LEU A 93 4.65 12.05 18.45
CA LEU A 93 5.07 12.09 17.05
C LEU A 93 5.67 10.77 16.56
N VAL A 94 6.50 10.12 17.39
CA VAL A 94 7.07 8.80 17.09
C VAL A 94 5.95 7.75 17.00
N SER A 95 4.97 7.80 17.90
CA SER A 95 3.82 6.90 17.87
C SER A 95 3.01 7.09 16.58
N ILE A 96 2.75 8.34 16.19
CA ILE A 96 2.09 8.68 14.91
C ILE A 96 2.90 8.15 13.71
N TYR A 97 4.23 8.22 13.74
CA TYR A 97 5.09 7.67 12.68
C TYR A 97 4.89 6.15 12.51
N PHE A 98 4.87 5.38 13.60
CA PHE A 98 4.65 3.94 13.53
C PHE A 98 3.26 3.58 13.02
N VAL A 99 2.24 4.37 13.39
CA VAL A 99 0.85 4.17 12.90
C VAL A 99 0.69 4.58 11.43
N THR A 100 1.45 5.57 10.95
CA THR A 100 1.35 6.06 9.56
C THR A 100 2.17 5.25 8.55
N ARG A 101 3.16 4.47 9.02
CA ARG A 101 3.93 3.57 8.16
C ARG A 101 3.03 2.44 7.62
N LYS A 102 2.80 2.43 6.31
CA LYS A 102 1.95 1.44 5.64
C LYS A 102 2.75 0.63 4.64
N HIS A 103 2.57 -0.69 4.66
CA HIS A 103 3.05 -1.57 3.60
C HIS A 103 2.03 -1.55 2.46
N VAL A 104 2.49 -1.30 1.23
CA VAL A 104 1.62 -1.16 0.07
C VAL A 104 2.13 -2.00 -1.11
N CYS A 105 1.21 -2.58 -1.86
CA CYS A 105 1.49 -3.25 -3.11
C CYS A 105 0.96 -2.39 -4.27
N VAL A 106 1.76 -2.32 -5.33
CA VAL A 106 1.55 -1.49 -6.51
C VAL A 106 1.55 -2.40 -7.74
N ILE A 107 0.45 -2.42 -8.47
CA ILE A 107 0.31 -3.14 -9.73
C ILE A 107 0.19 -2.10 -10.83
N ALA A 108 1.16 -2.05 -11.76
CA ALA A 108 1.20 -1.04 -12.81
C ALA A 108 0.85 -1.64 -14.17
N SER A 109 0.00 -0.91 -14.91
CA SER A 109 -0.33 -1.19 -16.30
C SER A 109 0.69 -0.55 -17.25
N SER A 110 0.93 -1.17 -18.39
CA SER A 110 1.68 -0.57 -19.50
C SER A 110 1.05 0.74 -20.02
N GLY A 111 -0.24 0.96 -19.78
CA GLY A 111 -0.96 2.19 -20.13
C GLY A 111 -0.84 3.34 -19.11
N GLY A 112 0.01 3.22 -18.08
CA GLY A 112 0.25 4.28 -17.08
C GLY A 112 -0.67 4.26 -15.86
N SER A 113 -1.77 3.51 -15.89
CA SER A 113 -2.63 3.29 -14.72
C SER A 113 -1.95 2.40 -13.68
N ARG A 114 -2.16 2.68 -12.40
CA ARG A 114 -1.65 1.85 -11.30
C ARG A 114 -2.72 1.58 -10.24
N ILE A 115 -2.75 0.36 -9.73
CA ILE A 115 -3.53 -0.01 -8.55
C ILE A 115 -2.58 0.01 -7.36
N VAL A 116 -2.90 0.82 -6.34
CA VAL A 116 -2.14 0.89 -5.08
C VAL A 116 -3.06 0.48 -3.94
N PHE A 117 -2.62 -0.49 -3.15
CA PHE A 117 -3.39 -0.95 -1.99
C PHE A 117 -2.51 -1.24 -0.80
N ALA A 118 -3.06 -0.98 0.39
CA ALA A 118 -2.40 -1.33 1.64
C ALA A 118 -2.50 -2.84 1.84
N THR A 119 -1.38 -3.46 2.19
CA THR A 119 -1.32 -4.89 2.52
C THR A 119 -1.24 -5.07 4.03
N SER A 120 -1.58 -4.05 4.83
CA SER A 120 -1.41 -4.07 6.30
C SER A 120 -2.20 -5.17 6.98
N ASN A 121 -3.23 -5.70 6.32
CA ASN A 121 -4.06 -6.80 6.81
C ASN A 121 -3.68 -8.16 6.20
N MET A 122 -2.70 -8.22 5.30
CA MET A 122 -2.24 -9.45 4.66
C MET A 122 -0.94 -9.92 5.30
N SER A 123 -0.83 -11.22 5.57
CA SER A 123 0.46 -11.83 5.88
C SER A 123 1.40 -11.71 4.66
N HIS A 124 2.69 -11.80 4.91
CA HIS A 124 3.69 -11.80 3.84
C HIS A 124 3.45 -12.95 2.84
N ASP A 125 3.13 -14.14 3.34
CA ASP A 125 2.85 -15.32 2.52
C ASP A 125 1.55 -15.17 1.70
N SER A 126 0.51 -14.56 2.28
CA SER A 126 -0.73 -14.23 1.55
C SER A 126 -0.47 -13.21 0.43
N LEU A 127 0.44 -12.26 0.66
CA LEU A 127 0.82 -11.29 -0.36
C LEU A 127 1.60 -11.96 -1.49
N ILE A 128 2.60 -12.79 -1.18
CA ILE A 128 3.37 -13.52 -2.19
C ILE A 128 2.45 -14.43 -2.99
N SER A 129 1.63 -15.24 -2.33
CA SER A 129 0.70 -16.14 -3.02
C SER A 129 -0.33 -15.38 -3.88
N PHE A 130 -0.73 -14.17 -3.49
CA PHE A 130 -1.54 -13.31 -4.35
C PHE A 130 -0.78 -12.88 -5.60
N ILE A 131 0.48 -12.43 -5.45
CA ILE A 131 1.35 -12.05 -6.58
C ILE A 131 1.56 -13.25 -7.52
N ASP A 132 1.88 -14.43 -6.99
CA ASP A 132 2.08 -15.65 -7.77
C ASP A 132 0.83 -16.00 -8.59
N ARG A 133 -0.37 -15.87 -8.00
CA ARG A 133 -1.64 -16.10 -8.71
C ARG A 133 -1.87 -15.10 -9.84
N VAL A 134 -1.46 -13.84 -9.67
CA VAL A 134 -1.53 -12.84 -10.74
C VAL A 134 -0.60 -13.24 -11.89
N GLU A 135 0.64 -13.59 -11.57
CA GLU A 135 1.66 -13.97 -12.55
C GLU A 135 1.25 -15.24 -13.31
N GLU A 136 0.76 -16.26 -12.61
CA GLU A 136 0.26 -17.50 -13.20
C GLU A 136 -0.92 -17.22 -14.16
N SER A 137 -1.84 -16.35 -13.75
CA SER A 137 -3.00 -15.98 -14.57
C SER A 137 -2.59 -15.23 -15.84
N LYS A 138 -1.63 -14.31 -15.72
CA LYS A 138 -1.06 -13.61 -16.87
C LYS A 138 -0.35 -14.57 -17.82
N HIS A 139 0.44 -15.50 -17.28
CA HIS A 139 1.13 -16.52 -18.08
C HIS A 139 0.15 -17.38 -18.88
N LYS A 140 -0.96 -17.82 -18.27
CA LYS A 140 -2.02 -18.57 -18.97
C LYS A 140 -2.65 -17.80 -20.13
N ILE A 141 -2.83 -16.48 -19.99
CA ILE A 141 -3.36 -15.63 -21.07
C ILE A 141 -2.35 -15.52 -22.23
N SER A 142 -1.06 -15.32 -21.90
CA SER A 142 0.01 -15.25 -22.90
C SER A 142 0.06 -16.52 -23.74
N LEU A 143 0.01 -17.70 -23.10
CA LEU A 143 0.00 -18.98 -23.81
C LEU A 143 -1.20 -19.15 -24.75
N LYS A 144 -2.39 -18.68 -24.32
CA LYS A 144 -3.56 -18.70 -25.18
C LYS A 144 -3.37 -17.80 -26.40
N GLN A 145 -2.89 -16.57 -26.22
CA GLN A 145 -2.63 -15.66 -27.34
C GLN A 145 -1.64 -16.26 -28.35
N ASP A 146 -0.55 -16.86 -27.87
CA ASP A 146 0.45 -17.49 -28.73
C ASP A 146 -0.11 -18.69 -29.50
N SER A 147 -1.05 -19.44 -28.91
CA SER A 147 -1.73 -20.56 -29.58
C SER A 147 -2.72 -20.14 -30.67
N PHE A 148 -3.26 -18.92 -30.62
CA PHE A 148 -4.13 -18.37 -31.68
C PHE A 148 -3.34 -17.78 -32.85
N LEU A 149 -2.05 -17.49 -32.67
CA LEU A 149 -1.18 -16.92 -33.70
C LEU A 149 -0.41 -17.97 -34.51
N ARG A 150 -0.58 -19.26 -34.21
CA ARG A 150 0.01 -20.40 -34.93
C ARG A 150 -1.07 -21.16 -35.69
#